data_AF-A0A7C4XUQ5-F1
#
_entry.id   AF-A0A7C4XUQ5-F1
#
_cell.length_a   1.000
_cell.length_b   1.000
_cell.length_c   1.000
_cell.angle_alpha   90.00
_cell.angle_beta   90.00
_cell.angle_gamma   90.00
#
_symmetry.space_group_name_H-M   'P 1'
#
loop_
_entity.id
_entity.type
_entity.pdbx_description
1 polymer ?
#
loop_
_entity_poly.entity_id
_entity_poly.type
_entity_poly.pdbx_seq_one_letter_code
_entity_poly.pdbx_strand_id
1 'polypeptide(L)'
;MSQNENRVKNILNLIQNAERDLRKAQNMLDTLVKEMKSGFEDVPGLMGIYDGVNMVCSDGSSYEVNPNYAAKSMLVVGDGLKMIDENGKQIFKQVSKVARKHLVGVLNKKEGVWYALTDSGSYRLLDVAVEFRRGQLNDEVTVLIPEGQPNVEYAALEKLAKE
;
A
#
# COMPACT_ATOMS: atom_id res chain seq x y z
N MET A 1 60.26 6.44 -10.37
CA MET A 1 58.82 6.25 -10.68
C MET A 1 58.28 7.55 -11.25
N SER A 2 57.69 7.48 -12.45
CA SER A 2 57.21 8.64 -13.21
C SER A 2 56.07 9.34 -12.47
N GLN A 3 55.99 10.68 -12.55
CA GLN A 3 54.92 11.49 -11.94
C GLN A 3 53.51 10.98 -12.29
N ASN A 4 53.37 10.37 -13.47
CA ASN A 4 52.12 9.75 -13.93
C ASN A 4 51.80 8.44 -13.19
N GLU A 5 52.78 7.63 -12.81
CA GLU A 5 52.56 6.40 -12.02
C GLU A 5 52.00 6.73 -10.63
N ASN A 6 52.48 7.80 -10.01
CA ASN A 6 51.97 8.25 -8.71
C ASN A 6 50.53 8.78 -8.82
N ARG A 7 50.19 9.48 -9.91
CA ARG A 7 48.80 9.93 -10.16
C ARG A 7 47.86 8.76 -10.40
N VAL A 8 48.27 7.77 -11.20
CA VAL A 8 47.49 6.55 -11.43
C VAL A 8 47.25 5.79 -10.13
N LYS A 9 48.28 5.61 -9.29
CA LYS A 9 48.13 4.99 -7.96
C LYS A 9 47.16 5.76 -7.06
N ASN A 10 47.22 7.08 -7.06
CA ASN A 10 46.29 7.90 -6.28
C ASN A 10 44.84 7.73 -6.76
N ILE A 11 44.61 7.72 -8.08
CA ILE A 11 43.27 7.51 -8.65
C ILE A 11 42.75 6.11 -8.31
N LEU A 12 43.58 5.07 -8.42
CA LEU A 12 43.20 3.70 -8.05
C LEU A 12 42.80 3.60 -6.57
N ASN A 13 43.55 4.25 -5.68
CA ASN A 13 43.20 4.31 -4.26
C ASN A 13 41.86 5.03 -4.03
N LEU A 14 41.59 6.12 -4.74
CA LEU A 14 40.32 6.84 -4.64
C LEU A 14 39.13 5.98 -5.11
N ILE A 15 39.29 5.23 -6.21
CA ILE A 15 38.26 4.31 -6.72
C ILE A 15 37.99 3.19 -5.70
N GLN A 16 39.03 2.55 -5.18
CA GLN A 16 38.89 1.50 -4.16
C GLN A 16 38.20 1.99 -2.89
N ASN A 17 38.49 3.23 -2.48
CA ASN A 17 37.81 3.85 -1.34
C ASN A 17 36.32 4.07 -1.62
N ALA A 18 35.99 4.62 -2.80
CA ALA A 18 34.61 4.84 -3.20
C ALA A 18 33.81 3.52 -3.28
N GLU A 19 34.40 2.46 -3.83
CA GLU A 19 33.77 1.13 -3.87
C GLU A 19 33.49 0.57 -2.48
N ARG A 20 34.44 0.73 -1.56
CA ARG A 20 34.28 0.31 -0.17
C ARG A 20 33.18 1.09 0.55
N ASP A 21 33.11 2.39 0.31
CA ASP A 21 32.10 3.26 0.93
C ASP A 21 30.70 2.98 0.34
N LEU A 22 30.60 2.71 -0.96
CA LEU A 22 29.36 2.26 -1.60
C LEU A 22 28.87 0.94 -1.01
N ARG A 23 29.76 -0.05 -0.81
CA ARG A 23 29.40 -1.32 -0.14
C ARG A 23 28.90 -1.11 1.28
N LYS A 24 29.52 -0.20 2.04
CA LYS A 24 29.04 0.14 3.40
C LYS A 24 27.66 0.78 3.36
N ALA A 25 27.44 1.71 2.44
CA ALA A 25 26.13 2.35 2.26
C ALA A 25 25.06 1.34 1.87
N GLN A 26 25.37 0.39 0.97
CA GLN A 26 24.47 -0.71 0.62
C GLN A 26 24.11 -1.59 1.82
N ASN A 27 25.10 -1.97 2.64
CA ASN A 27 24.85 -2.76 3.84
C ASN A 27 24.01 -1.99 4.87
N MET A 28 24.28 -0.70 5.08
CA MET A 28 23.46 0.15 5.96
C MET A 28 22.03 0.28 5.44
N LEU A 29 21.86 0.43 4.12
CA LEU A 29 20.54 0.46 3.48
C LEU A 29 19.81 -0.87 3.68
N ASP A 30 20.48 -2.01 3.50
CA ASP A 30 19.90 -3.33 3.74
C ASP A 30 19.50 -3.53 5.20
N THR A 31 20.31 -3.04 6.15
CA THR A 31 19.99 -3.06 7.57
C THR A 31 18.77 -2.19 7.85
N LEU A 32 18.71 -0.96 7.35
CA LEU A 32 17.57 -0.07 7.53
C LEU A 32 16.30 -0.62 6.87
N VAL A 33 16.41 -1.21 5.68
CA VAL A 33 15.29 -1.87 4.99
C VAL A 33 14.81 -3.09 5.78
N LYS A 34 15.72 -3.85 6.41
CA LYS A 34 15.35 -4.94 7.32
C LYS A 34 14.72 -4.42 8.60
N GLU A 35 15.26 -3.36 9.21
CA GLU A 35 14.72 -2.73 10.43
C GLU A 35 13.32 -2.13 10.19
N MET A 36 13.10 -1.51 9.03
CA MET A 36 11.78 -1.05 8.59
C MET A 36 10.79 -2.20 8.38
N LYS A 37 11.27 -3.40 8.03
CA LYS A 37 10.46 -4.62 7.92
C LYS A 37 10.28 -5.35 9.26
N SER A 38 11.26 -5.28 10.17
CA SER A 38 11.34 -6.11 11.38
C SER A 38 10.53 -5.60 12.56
N GLY A 39 9.92 -4.41 12.48
CA GLY A 39 8.98 -3.96 13.52
C GLY A 39 7.72 -4.82 13.67
N PHE A 40 7.42 -5.69 12.69
CA PHE A 40 6.14 -6.40 12.61
C PHE A 40 6.23 -7.89 12.22
N GLU A 41 7.40 -8.42 11.87
CA GLU A 41 7.56 -9.86 11.61
C GLU A 41 7.48 -10.70 12.90
N ASP A 42 7.98 -10.20 14.03
CA ASP A 42 8.09 -10.96 15.28
C ASP A 42 6.79 -11.12 16.07
N VAL A 43 5.71 -10.39 15.74
CA VAL A 43 4.40 -10.61 16.38
C VAL A 43 3.70 -11.77 15.67
N PRO A 44 3.39 -12.90 16.33
CA PRO A 44 2.64 -13.98 15.70
C PRO A 44 1.30 -13.46 15.17
N GLY A 45 0.95 -13.85 13.94
CA GLY A 45 -0.28 -13.41 13.30
C GLY A 45 -0.52 -14.10 11.97
N LEU A 46 -1.77 -14.04 11.50
CA LEU A 46 -2.19 -14.59 10.22
C LEU A 46 -2.00 -13.55 9.12
N MET A 47 -1.45 -13.96 7.98
CA MET A 47 -1.30 -13.10 6.80
C MET A 47 -2.37 -13.41 5.77
N GLY A 48 -2.84 -12.38 5.08
CA GLY A 48 -3.76 -12.54 3.97
C GLY A 48 -3.80 -11.31 3.07
N ILE A 49 -4.60 -11.42 2.01
CA ILE A 49 -4.78 -10.40 1.00
C ILE A 49 -6.15 -9.75 1.18
N TYR A 50 -6.20 -8.42 1.14
CA TYR A 50 -7.45 -7.68 1.23
C TYR A 50 -8.26 -7.80 -0.06
N ASP A 51 -9.52 -8.20 0.04
CA ASP A 51 -10.43 -8.38 -1.11
C ASP A 51 -11.40 -7.19 -1.34
N GLY A 52 -11.35 -6.17 -0.47
CA GLY A 52 -12.28 -5.04 -0.45
C GLY A 52 -13.16 -4.98 0.79
N VAL A 53 -13.35 -6.10 1.49
CA VAL A 53 -14.09 -6.16 2.77
C VAL A 53 -13.44 -7.08 3.80
N ASN A 54 -12.75 -8.13 3.35
CA ASN A 54 -12.11 -9.15 4.15
C ASN A 54 -10.61 -9.25 3.87
N MET A 55 -9.88 -9.84 4.81
CA MET A 55 -8.57 -10.41 4.62
C MET A 55 -8.72 -11.90 4.30
N VAL A 56 -8.27 -12.32 3.13
CA VAL A 56 -8.30 -13.71 2.68
C VAL A 56 -6.93 -14.35 2.87
N CYS A 57 -6.86 -15.37 3.71
CA CYS A 57 -5.64 -16.13 3.99
C CYS A 57 -5.35 -17.15 2.88
N SER A 58 -4.12 -17.64 2.82
CA SER A 58 -3.70 -18.66 1.84
C SER A 58 -4.40 -20.02 2.00
N ASP A 59 -4.96 -20.29 3.18
CA ASP A 59 -5.74 -21.49 3.48
C ASP A 59 -7.22 -21.37 3.07
N GLY A 60 -7.62 -20.20 2.52
CA GLY A 60 -9.00 -19.89 2.12
C GLY A 60 -9.87 -19.32 3.23
N SER A 61 -9.37 -19.22 4.47
CA SER A 61 -10.08 -18.56 5.56
C SER A 61 -10.20 -17.06 5.27
N SER A 62 -11.37 -16.48 5.55
CA SER A 62 -11.62 -15.04 5.38
C SER A 62 -11.99 -14.39 6.71
N TYR A 63 -11.45 -13.21 6.95
CA TYR A 63 -11.67 -12.43 8.17
C TYR A 63 -12.13 -11.02 7.81
N GLU A 64 -13.28 -10.61 8.32
CA GLU A 64 -13.85 -9.28 8.05
C GLU A 64 -12.94 -8.17 8.60
N VAL A 65 -12.56 -7.23 7.73
CA VAL A 65 -11.73 -6.10 8.10
C VAL A 65 -12.64 -4.95 8.52
N ASN A 66 -12.29 -4.31 9.64
CA ASN A 66 -13.06 -3.16 10.13
C ASN A 66 -13.21 -2.07 9.03
N PRO A 67 -14.44 -1.68 8.64
CA PRO A 67 -14.64 -0.73 7.55
C PRO A 67 -14.03 0.65 7.80
N ASN A 68 -13.97 1.12 9.05
CA ASN A 68 -13.32 2.39 9.40
C ASN A 68 -11.81 2.31 9.20
N TYR A 69 -11.18 1.19 9.57
CA TYR A 69 -9.75 0.98 9.36
C TYR A 69 -9.42 0.96 7.86
N ALA A 70 -10.21 0.21 7.08
CA ALA A 70 -10.06 0.12 5.64
C ALA A 70 -10.23 1.49 4.95
N ALA A 71 -11.27 2.24 5.33
CA ALA A 71 -11.54 3.58 4.80
C ALA A 71 -10.45 4.61 5.14
N LYS A 72 -9.98 4.63 6.40
CA LYS A 72 -8.93 5.57 6.85
C LYS A 72 -7.57 5.25 6.24
N SER A 73 -7.24 3.97 6.09
CA SER A 73 -5.97 3.53 5.51
C SER A 73 -5.97 3.49 3.98
N MET A 74 -7.14 3.71 3.36
CA MET A 74 -7.36 3.58 1.91
C MET A 74 -6.80 2.27 1.39
N LEU A 75 -7.25 1.16 2.00
CA LEU A 75 -6.86 -0.19 1.59
C LEU A 75 -7.40 -0.49 0.19
N VAL A 76 -6.52 -0.97 -0.68
CA VAL A 76 -6.83 -1.35 -2.05
C VAL A 76 -6.86 -2.86 -2.16
N VAL A 77 -7.78 -3.40 -2.97
CA VAL A 77 -7.84 -4.83 -3.27
C VAL A 77 -6.46 -5.33 -3.69
N GLY A 78 -5.97 -6.38 -3.05
CA GLY A 78 -4.61 -6.91 -3.21
C GLY A 78 -3.61 -6.48 -2.13
N ASP A 79 -3.91 -5.45 -1.33
CA ASP A 79 -3.04 -5.03 -0.22
C ASP A 79 -2.86 -6.19 0.79
N GLY A 80 -1.63 -6.41 1.24
CA GLY A 80 -1.31 -7.45 2.21
C GLY A 80 -1.61 -6.98 3.63
N LEU A 81 -2.35 -7.79 4.37
CA LEU A 81 -2.70 -7.55 5.76
C LEU A 81 -2.12 -8.65 6.65
N LYS A 82 -1.79 -8.27 7.88
CA LYS A 82 -1.49 -9.17 8.98
C LYS A 82 -2.51 -8.95 10.08
N MET A 83 -3.24 -10.00 10.43
CA MET A 83 -4.13 -10.04 11.58
C MET A 83 -3.34 -10.54 12.79
N ILE A 84 -3.32 -9.74 13.84
CA ILE A 84 -2.72 -10.08 15.13
C ILE A 84 -3.82 -10.15 16.19
N ASP A 85 -3.62 -11.01 17.20
CA ASP A 85 -4.43 -10.95 18.41
C ASP A 85 -3.74 -10.03 19.41
N GLU A 86 -4.46 -8.99 19.84
CA GLU A 86 -4.00 -8.09 20.89
C GLU A 86 -5.10 -7.99 21.96
N ASN A 87 -4.87 -8.63 23.11
CA ASN A 87 -5.83 -8.69 24.23
C ASN A 87 -7.20 -9.28 23.84
N GLY A 88 -7.22 -10.34 23.03
CA GLY A 88 -8.44 -11.00 22.57
C GLY A 88 -9.22 -10.22 21.49
N LYS A 89 -8.62 -9.15 20.94
CA LYS A 89 -9.15 -8.42 19.80
C LYS A 89 -8.29 -8.68 18.57
N GLN A 90 -8.95 -8.99 17.47
CA GLN A 90 -8.33 -9.09 16.17
C GLN A 90 -8.03 -7.69 15.64
N ILE A 91 -6.74 -7.40 15.43
CA ILE A 91 -6.27 -6.15 14.86
C ILE A 91 -5.63 -6.43 13.52
N PHE A 92 -6.07 -5.71 12.49
CA PHE A 92 -5.49 -5.77 11.16
C PHE A 92 -4.43 -4.68 11.01
N LYS A 93 -3.27 -5.05 10.49
CA LYS A 93 -2.21 -4.14 10.12
C LYS A 93 -1.83 -4.37 8.67
N GLN A 94 -1.75 -3.29 7.90
CA GLN A 94 -1.24 -3.34 6.54
C GLN A 94 0.27 -3.60 6.55
N VAL A 95 0.68 -4.66 5.86
CA VAL A 95 2.09 -5.09 5.75
C VAL A 95 2.65 -4.91 4.34
N SER A 96 1.80 -4.84 3.32
CA SER A 96 2.21 -4.50 1.97
C SER A 96 1.15 -3.68 1.24
N LYS A 97 1.61 -2.86 0.29
CA LYS A 97 0.76 -2.10 -0.63
C LYS A 97 0.99 -2.60 -2.04
N VAL A 98 -0.09 -2.84 -2.78
CA VAL A 98 0.00 -3.06 -4.23
C VAL A 98 0.25 -1.74 -4.94
N ALA A 99 0.77 -1.83 -6.17
CA ALA A 99 0.81 -0.69 -7.07
C ALA A 99 -0.62 -0.20 -7.36
N ARG A 100 -0.82 1.11 -7.42
CA ARG A 100 -2.15 1.73 -7.44
C ARG A 100 -2.33 2.57 -8.69
N LYS A 101 -3.48 2.45 -9.34
CA LYS A 101 -3.93 3.36 -10.39
C LYS A 101 -4.95 4.32 -9.80
N HIS A 102 -4.71 5.62 -9.97
CA HIS A 102 -5.68 6.67 -9.65
C HIS A 102 -6.67 6.82 -10.78
N LEU A 103 -7.96 6.84 -10.44
CA LEU A 103 -9.05 7.07 -11.38
C LEU A 103 -9.90 8.23 -10.87
N VAL A 104 -10.28 9.10 -11.79
CA VAL A 104 -11.30 10.13 -11.54
C VAL A 104 -12.66 9.55 -11.91
N GLY A 105 -13.63 9.76 -11.04
CA GLY A 105 -14.99 9.29 -11.26
C GLY A 105 -16.03 10.16 -10.56
N VAL A 106 -17.28 9.72 -10.65
CA VAL A 106 -18.43 10.40 -10.06
C VAL A 106 -19.10 9.47 -9.06
N LEU A 107 -19.39 9.97 -7.85
CA LEU A 107 -20.13 9.21 -6.85
C LEU A 107 -21.57 8.94 -7.30
N ASN A 108 -21.96 7.68 -7.26
CA ASN A 108 -23.32 7.23 -7.50
C ASN A 108 -23.77 6.28 -6.39
N LYS A 109 -25.09 6.15 -6.20
CA LYS A 109 -25.67 5.23 -5.23
C LYS A 109 -26.71 4.34 -5.92
N LYS A 110 -26.47 3.04 -5.92
CA LYS A 110 -27.39 2.03 -6.49
C LYS A 110 -27.85 1.10 -5.38
N GLU A 111 -29.16 1.01 -5.18
CA GLU A 111 -29.78 0.12 -4.17
C GLU A 111 -29.20 0.31 -2.76
N GLY A 112 -28.86 1.56 -2.41
CA GLY A 112 -28.27 1.89 -1.12
C GLY A 112 -26.75 1.72 -1.02
N VAL A 113 -26.11 1.14 -2.02
CA VAL A 113 -24.65 0.92 -2.05
C VAL A 113 -23.96 2.02 -2.85
N TRP A 114 -22.86 2.54 -2.33
CA TRP A 114 -22.04 3.56 -3.00
C TRP A 114 -21.12 2.96 -4.06
N TYR A 115 -21.03 3.66 -5.20
CA TYR A 115 -20.14 3.34 -6.31
C TYR A 115 -19.42 4.60 -6.80
N ALA A 116 -18.20 4.43 -7.31
CA ALA A 116 -17.54 5.40 -8.18
C ALA A 116 -17.68 4.96 -9.63
N LEU A 117 -18.31 5.80 -10.45
CA LEU A 117 -18.38 5.61 -11.89
C LEU A 117 -17.18 6.27 -12.54
N THR A 118 -16.30 5.48 -13.15
CA THR A 118 -15.06 5.95 -13.81
C THR A 118 -15.08 5.58 -15.29
N ASP A 119 -14.06 6.04 -16.02
CA ASP A 119 -13.82 5.63 -17.40
C ASP A 119 -13.52 4.13 -17.56
N SER A 120 -12.94 3.53 -16.52
CA SER A 120 -12.43 2.15 -16.51
C SER A 120 -13.48 1.16 -16.01
N GLY A 121 -14.55 1.62 -15.36
CA GLY A 121 -15.59 0.78 -14.79
C GLY A 121 -16.34 1.43 -13.63
N SER A 122 -17.23 0.66 -13.02
CA SER A 122 -17.98 1.02 -11.81
C SER A 122 -17.42 0.23 -10.63
N TYR A 123 -16.92 0.93 -9.62
CA TYR A 123 -16.30 0.32 -8.45
C TYR A 123 -17.12 0.58 -7.20
N ARG A 124 -17.38 -0.45 -6.41
CA ARG A 124 -18.05 -0.33 -5.12
C ARG A 124 -17.12 0.38 -4.12
N LEU A 125 -17.70 1.22 -3.28
CA LEU A 125 -17.00 1.92 -2.22
C LEU A 125 -17.53 1.48 -0.85
N LEU A 126 -16.68 1.59 0.17
CA LEU A 126 -17.13 1.47 1.55
C LEU A 126 -17.98 2.69 1.92
N ASP A 127 -19.17 2.47 2.47
CA ASP A 127 -20.08 3.54 2.88
C ASP A 127 -19.38 4.52 3.86
N VAL A 128 -18.64 3.96 4.82
CA VAL A 128 -17.84 4.71 5.79
C VAL A 128 -16.79 5.60 5.14
N ALA A 129 -16.22 5.20 4.00
CA ALA A 129 -15.23 6.02 3.29
C ALA A 129 -15.85 7.27 2.67
N VAL A 130 -17.09 7.13 2.15
CA VAL A 130 -17.88 8.24 1.60
C VAL A 130 -18.34 9.17 2.71
N GLU A 131 -18.87 8.60 3.80
CA GLU A 131 -19.32 9.37 4.97
C GLU A 131 -18.20 10.17 5.63
N PHE A 132 -17.02 9.56 5.79
CA PHE A 132 -15.84 10.22 6.35
C PHE A 132 -15.43 11.47 5.56
N ARG A 133 -15.58 11.42 4.23
CA ARG A 133 -15.30 12.53 3.31
C ARG A 133 -16.51 13.43 3.08
N ARG A 134 -17.66 13.12 3.67
CA ARG A 134 -18.94 13.82 3.47
C ARG A 134 -19.35 13.89 1.99
N GLY A 135 -19.03 12.85 1.22
CA GLY A 135 -19.36 12.79 -0.20
C GLY A 135 -20.86 12.74 -0.46
N GLN A 136 -21.30 13.40 -1.52
CA GLN A 136 -22.69 13.42 -1.96
C GLN A 136 -22.85 12.79 -3.34
N LEU A 137 -24.09 12.49 -3.71
CA LEU A 137 -24.42 12.01 -5.04
C LEU A 137 -23.94 13.03 -6.09
N ASN A 138 -23.29 12.54 -7.13
CA ASN A 138 -22.69 13.32 -8.22
C ASN A 138 -21.45 14.15 -7.85
N ASP A 139 -20.86 14.00 -6.67
CA ASP A 139 -19.55 14.59 -6.41
C ASP A 139 -18.47 13.87 -7.22
N GLU A 140 -17.53 14.65 -7.75
CA GLU A 140 -16.34 14.14 -8.41
C GLU A 140 -15.32 13.66 -7.37
N VAL A 141 -14.74 12.49 -7.62
CA VAL A 141 -13.87 11.78 -6.69
C VAL A 141 -12.66 11.19 -7.35
N THR A 142 -11.58 11.06 -6.58
CA THR A 142 -10.43 10.23 -6.95
C THR A 142 -10.51 8.92 -6.17
N VAL A 143 -10.43 7.80 -6.88
CA VAL A 143 -10.42 6.45 -6.30
C VAL A 143 -9.15 5.69 -6.70
N LEU A 144 -8.77 4.73 -5.86
CA LEU A 144 -7.60 3.88 -6.05
C LEU A 144 -8.03 2.44 -6.32
N ILE A 145 -7.48 1.87 -7.37
CA ILE A 145 -7.60 0.46 -7.72
C ILE A 145 -6.21 -0.17 -7.86
N PRO A 146 -6.05 -1.50 -7.79
CA PRO A 146 -4.79 -2.15 -8.11
C PRO A 146 -4.40 -1.88 -9.56
N GLU A 147 -3.13 -1.52 -9.77
CA GLU A 147 -2.58 -1.33 -11.10
C GLU A 147 -2.59 -2.65 -11.88
N GLY A 148 -3.00 -2.59 -13.15
CA GLY A 148 -3.08 -3.77 -14.03
C GLY A 148 -4.29 -4.70 -13.77
N GLN A 149 -5.15 -4.40 -12.79
CA GLN A 149 -6.34 -5.21 -12.47
C GLN A 149 -7.62 -4.34 -12.41
N PRO A 150 -8.15 -3.88 -13.56
CA PRO A 150 -9.33 -3.01 -13.58
C PRO A 150 -10.65 -3.70 -13.22
N ASN A 151 -10.67 -5.04 -13.14
CA ASN A 151 -11.90 -5.84 -12.93
C ASN A 151 -12.19 -6.14 -11.45
N VAL A 152 -11.62 -5.36 -10.52
CA VAL A 152 -11.93 -5.51 -9.09
C VAL A 152 -13.31 -4.95 -8.76
N GLU A 153 -13.97 -5.52 -7.77
CA GLU A 153 -15.28 -5.03 -7.32
C GLU A 153 -15.16 -3.73 -6.53
N TYR A 154 -14.15 -3.63 -5.66
CA TYR A 154 -13.99 -2.50 -4.73
C TYR A 154 -12.86 -1.57 -5.14
N ALA A 155 -13.06 -0.27 -4.91
CA ALA A 155 -12.02 0.74 -4.95
C ALA A 155 -11.92 1.48 -3.61
N ALA A 156 -10.73 2.00 -3.30
CA ALA A 156 -10.55 2.86 -2.14
C ALA A 156 -10.84 4.31 -2.54
N LEU A 157 -11.72 5.00 -1.81
CA LEU A 157 -11.95 6.43 -2.02
C LEU A 157 -10.78 7.24 -1.44
N GLU A 158 -10.05 7.99 -2.28
CA GLU A 158 -8.90 8.79 -1.85
C GLU A 158 -9.34 10.18 -1.37
N LYS A 159 -10.04 10.93 -2.22
CA LYS A 159 -10.48 12.31 -1.94
C LYS A 159 -11.65 12.72 -2.82
N LEU A 160 -12.34 13.78 -2.40
CA LEU A 160 -13.28 14.51 -3.26
C LEU A 160 -12.50 15.57 -4.07
N ALA A 161 -12.98 15.93 -5.25
CA ALA A 161 -12.35 16.98 -6.07
C ALA A 161 -12.48 18.40 -5.46
N LYS A 162 -13.45 18.60 -4.56
CA LYS A 162 -13.74 19.89 -3.92
C LYS A 162 -12.95 20.14 -2.62
N GLU A 163 -11.97 19.30 -2.31
CA GLU A 163 -11.14 19.41 -1.10
C GLU A 163 -9.81 20.13 -1.35
#